data_AF-A0A1U7CVI9-F1
#
_entry.id   AF-A0A1U7CVI9-F1
#
_cell.length_a   1.000
_cell.length_b   1.000
_cell.length_c   1.000
_cell.angle_alpha   90.00
_cell.angle_beta   90.00
_cell.angle_gamma   90.00
#
_symmetry.space_group_name_H-M   'P 1'
#
loop_
_entity.id
_entity.type
_entity.pdbx_description
1 polymer ?
#
loop_
_entity_poly.entity_id
_entity_poly.type
_entity_poly.pdbx_seq_one_letter_code
_entity_poly.pdbx_strand_id
1 'polypeptide(L)'
;MSAPENPSSASWTYRTEVSPTGQSPTTAVHGPNDSIVLLHHMVNLQNQTLDVLRQTMEVQRQQLELTREIVQVNREQRARQVAELERWQAGHESVLDASRETLGRLEQVHAALLGEMAGYVEENHENLLEGDFSLTDFVDRFGPRLAHLNTMLAVLRPLAVARQKPEG
;
A
#
# COMPACT_ATOMS: atom_id res chain seq x y z
N MET A 1 9.45 24.69 7.82
CA MET A 1 9.30 23.25 8.07
C MET A 1 8.63 23.11 9.42
N SER A 2 7.34 22.84 9.44
CA SER A 2 6.56 22.68 10.67
C SER A 2 5.80 21.36 10.54
N ALA A 3 6.17 20.39 11.38
CA ALA A 3 5.46 19.12 11.52
C ALA A 3 4.17 19.35 12.32
N PRO A 4 3.05 18.70 11.98
CA PRO A 4 1.87 18.72 12.84
C PRO A 4 2.04 17.72 13.99
N GLU A 5 1.88 18.23 15.21
CA GLU A 5 1.81 17.48 16.46
C GLU A 5 0.64 16.50 16.47
N ASN A 6 0.91 15.31 17.01
CA ASN A 6 -0.03 14.24 17.29
C ASN A 6 -0.50 14.33 18.75
N PRO A 7 -1.77 14.66 19.06
CA PRO A 7 -2.29 14.48 20.39
C PRO A 7 -2.73 13.03 20.59
N SER A 8 -1.78 12.27 21.13
CA SER A 8 -2.00 10.93 21.67
C SER A 8 -3.00 10.96 22.83
N SER A 9 -3.84 9.93 22.89
CA SER A 9 -4.41 9.32 24.11
C SER A 9 -5.26 10.22 25.02
N ALA A 10 -6.57 10.26 24.77
CA ALA A 10 -7.54 10.54 25.82
C ALA A 10 -7.67 9.30 26.73
N SER A 11 -6.98 9.33 27.87
CA SER A 11 -7.15 8.38 28.96
C SER A 11 -8.52 8.58 29.60
N TRP A 12 -9.40 7.61 29.41
CA TRP A 12 -10.68 7.54 30.11
C TRP A 12 -10.42 7.33 31.59
N THR A 13 -10.34 8.42 32.37
CA THR A 13 -10.34 8.32 33.83
C THR A 13 -11.77 8.28 34.33
N TYR A 14 -12.22 7.06 34.63
CA TYR A 14 -13.46 6.80 35.36
C TYR A 14 -13.34 7.44 36.75
N ARG A 15 -14.03 8.56 36.95
CA ARG A 15 -14.11 9.21 38.26
C ARG A 15 -15.29 8.61 39.04
N THR A 16 -15.00 7.71 39.97
CA THR A 16 -15.99 7.21 40.94
C THR A 16 -16.13 8.23 42.07
N GLU A 17 -17.17 9.05 42.04
CA GLU A 17 -17.53 9.93 43.15
C GLU A 17 -18.30 9.08 44.18
N VAL A 18 -17.65 8.66 45.27
CA VAL A 18 -18.33 8.11 46.46
C VAL A 18 -18.46 9.22 47.50
N SER A 19 -19.63 9.85 47.58
CA SER A 19 -19.96 10.75 48.69
C SER A 19 -20.67 9.98 49.82
N PRO A 20 -20.24 10.17 51.08
CA PRO A 20 -20.80 9.48 52.24
C PRO A 20 -21.94 10.30 52.81
N THR A 21 -23.13 9.71 52.95
CA THR A 21 -24.07 10.10 54.01
C THR A 21 -25.11 9.01 54.13
N GLY A 22 -25.05 8.28 55.25
CA GLY A 22 -26.13 7.40 55.66
C GLY A 22 -27.37 8.24 55.94
N GLN A 23 -28.39 8.07 55.11
CA GLN A 23 -29.79 8.25 55.49
C GLN A 23 -30.56 7.09 54.86
N SER A 24 -31.27 6.39 55.73
CA SER A 24 -32.04 5.17 55.51
C SER A 24 -32.79 5.17 54.17
N PRO A 25 -32.97 4.01 53.50
CA PRO A 25 -33.93 3.92 52.41
C PRO A 25 -35.33 4.02 53.04
N THR A 26 -35.80 5.23 53.24
CA THR A 26 -37.23 5.50 53.27
C THR A 26 -37.70 4.99 51.92
N THR A 27 -38.41 3.87 51.94
CA THR A 27 -39.08 3.27 50.78
C THR A 27 -39.69 4.39 49.96
N ALA A 28 -39.04 4.73 48.84
CA ALA A 28 -39.62 5.60 47.85
C ALA A 28 -40.90 4.89 47.42
N VAL A 29 -42.03 5.42 47.88
CA VAL A 29 -43.34 5.04 47.39
C VAL A 29 -43.30 5.30 45.89
N HIS A 30 -43.11 4.24 45.10
CA HIS A 30 -43.12 4.32 43.65
C HIS A 30 -44.53 4.74 43.26
N GLY A 31 -44.68 6.02 42.93
CA GLY A 31 -45.92 6.51 42.36
C GLY A 31 -46.09 5.87 40.99
N PRO A 32 -47.32 5.57 40.55
CA PRO A 32 -47.58 5.04 39.20
C PRO A 32 -46.96 5.89 38.08
N ASN A 33 -46.68 7.17 38.35
CA ASN A 33 -45.97 8.08 37.45
C ASN A 33 -44.52 7.67 37.12
N ASP A 34 -43.76 7.04 38.03
CA ASP A 34 -42.34 6.73 37.78
C ASP A 34 -42.17 5.63 36.72
N SER A 35 -43.06 4.63 36.73
CA SER A 35 -43.09 3.57 35.71
C SER A 35 -43.43 4.12 34.31
N ILE A 36 -44.28 5.15 34.25
CA ILE A 36 -44.66 5.83 33.01
C ILE A 36 -43.48 6.66 32.48
N VAL A 37 -42.75 7.35 33.34
CA VAL A 37 -41.54 8.11 32.97
C VAL A 37 -40.44 7.18 32.44
N LEU A 38 -40.24 6.01 33.08
CA LEU A 38 -39.32 4.98 32.58
C LEU A 38 -39.72 4.43 31.22
N LEU A 39 -41.00 4.11 31.01
CA LEU A 39 -41.52 3.67 29.71
C LEU A 39 -41.30 4.73 28.63
N HIS A 40 -41.59 6.00 28.93
CA HIS A 40 -41.34 7.09 28.01
C HIS A 40 -39.85 7.22 27.67
N HIS A 41 -38.96 7.07 28.65
CA HIS A 41 -37.52 7.10 28.41
C HIS A 41 -37.04 5.91 27.55
N MET A 42 -37.54 4.70 27.81
CA MET A 42 -37.23 3.51 26.99
C MET A 42 -37.72 3.67 25.54
N VAL A 43 -38.93 4.20 25.35
CA VAL A 43 -39.47 4.48 24.01
C VAL A 43 -38.63 5.55 23.31
N ASN A 44 -38.22 6.61 24.02
CA ASN A 44 -37.34 7.63 23.47
C ASN A 44 -35.98 7.05 23.04
N LEU A 45 -35.36 6.22 23.89
CA LEU A 45 -34.10 5.54 23.57
C LEU A 45 -34.24 4.58 22.37
N GLN A 46 -35.35 3.83 22.29
CA GLN A 46 -35.65 2.97 21.15
C GLN A 46 -35.81 3.78 19.87
N ASN A 47 -36.51 4.90 19.91
CA ASN A 47 -36.67 5.80 18.76
C ASN A 47 -35.31 6.37 18.32
N GLN A 48 -34.49 6.84 19.26
CA GLN A 48 -33.13 7.30 18.97
C GLN A 48 -32.27 6.20 18.35
N THR A 49 -32.36 4.96 18.84
CA THR A 49 -31.63 3.83 18.29
C THR A 49 -32.07 3.53 16.85
N LEU A 50 -33.38 3.54 16.58
CA LEU A 50 -33.91 3.33 15.24
C LEU A 50 -33.49 4.44 14.26
N ASP A 51 -33.44 5.68 14.73
CA ASP A 51 -33.00 6.81 13.92
C ASP A 51 -31.51 6.71 13.55
N VAL A 52 -30.64 6.35 14.50
CA VAL A 52 -29.22 6.12 14.22
C VAL A 52 -29.02 4.94 13.26
N LEU A 53 -29.78 3.85 13.40
CA LEU A 53 -29.71 2.72 12.47
C LEU A 53 -30.13 3.12 11.05
N ARG A 54 -31.17 3.94 10.91
CA ARG A 54 -31.61 4.47 9.61
C ARG A 54 -30.55 5.38 8.99
N GLN A 55 -29.98 6.28 9.77
CA GLN A 55 -28.87 7.13 9.32
C GLN A 55 -27.66 6.30 8.89
N THR A 56 -27.31 5.27 9.65
CA THR A 56 -26.21 4.36 9.33
C THR A 56 -26.46 3.62 8.01
N MET A 57 -27.68 3.10 7.81
CA MET A 57 -28.07 2.43 6.56
C MET A 57 -28.00 3.39 5.36
N GLU A 58 -28.38 4.65 5.54
CA GLU A 58 -28.29 5.66 4.48
C GLU A 58 -26.83 5.96 4.12
N VAL A 59 -25.97 6.16 5.11
CA VAL A 59 -24.52 6.35 4.90
C VAL A 59 -23.90 5.13 4.20
N GLN A 60 -24.28 3.91 4.58
CA GLN A 60 -23.81 2.68 3.92
C GLN A 60 -24.23 2.60 2.45
N ARG A 61 -25.45 3.04 2.11
CA ARG A 61 -25.92 3.10 0.72
C ARG A 61 -25.12 4.11 -0.09
N GLN A 62 -24.89 5.29 0.46
CA GLN A 62 -24.08 6.33 -0.20
C GLN A 62 -22.64 5.87 -0.40
N GLN A 63 -22.05 5.18 0.59
CA GLN A 63 -20.71 4.62 0.49
C GLN A 63 -20.61 3.54 -0.61
N LEU A 64 -21.63 2.69 -0.72
CA LEU A 64 -21.68 1.67 -1.77
C LEU A 64 -21.74 2.30 -3.16
N GLU A 65 -22.51 3.38 -3.31
CA GLU A 65 -22.64 4.08 -4.58
C GLU A 65 -21.32 4.75 -4.99
N LEU A 66 -20.68 5.48 -4.09
CA LEU A 66 -19.35 6.06 -4.34
C LEU A 66 -18.31 4.98 -4.67
N THR A 67 -18.36 3.83 -4.00
CA THR A 67 -17.44 2.71 -4.30
C THR A 67 -17.67 2.17 -5.72
N ARG A 68 -18.92 2.07 -6.16
CA ARG A 68 -19.24 1.65 -7.53
C ARG A 68 -18.73 2.66 -8.56
N GLU A 69 -18.93 3.95 -8.32
CA GLU A 69 -18.40 5.01 -9.18
C GLU A 69 -16.87 4.97 -9.27
N ILE A 70 -16.17 4.83 -8.12
CA ILE A 70 -14.71 4.70 -8.10
C ILE A 70 -14.25 3.48 -8.90
N VAL A 71 -14.92 2.34 -8.74
CA VAL A 71 -14.60 1.13 -9.51
C VAL A 71 -14.82 1.35 -11.01
N GLN A 72 -15.90 2.02 -11.39
CA GLN A 72 -16.18 2.34 -12.79
C GLN A 72 -15.10 3.26 -13.37
N VAL A 73 -14.79 4.35 -12.70
CA VAL A 73 -13.74 5.30 -13.13
C VAL A 73 -12.40 4.60 -13.25
N ASN A 74 -12.03 3.74 -12.28
CA ASN A 74 -10.79 2.96 -12.36
C ASN A 74 -10.78 2.00 -13.55
N ARG A 75 -11.90 1.35 -13.86
CA ARG A 75 -12.01 0.47 -15.04
C ARG A 75 -11.84 1.26 -16.34
N GLU A 76 -12.49 2.41 -16.47
CA GLU A 76 -12.37 3.27 -17.63
C GLU A 76 -10.95 3.82 -17.79
N GLN A 77 -10.33 4.28 -16.70
CA GLN A 77 -8.94 4.75 -16.69
C GLN A 77 -7.98 3.64 -17.11
N ARG A 78 -8.15 2.42 -16.58
CA ARG A 78 -7.33 1.27 -16.96
C ARG A 78 -7.53 0.89 -18.43
N ALA A 79 -8.76 0.92 -18.94
CA ALA A 79 -9.04 0.65 -20.35
C ALA A 79 -8.36 1.68 -21.26
N ARG A 80 -8.38 2.97 -20.90
CA ARG A 80 -7.66 4.03 -21.64
C ARG A 80 -6.15 3.81 -21.63
N GLN A 81 -5.57 3.49 -20.46
CA GLN A 81 -4.14 3.21 -20.35
C GLN A 81 -3.72 2.01 -21.21
N VAL A 82 -4.51 0.94 -21.21
CA VAL A 82 -4.25 -0.23 -22.06
C VAL A 82 -4.33 0.13 -23.54
N ALA A 83 -5.36 0.87 -23.97
CA ALA A 83 -5.51 1.28 -25.36
C ALA A 83 -4.38 2.21 -25.83
N GLU A 84 -3.92 3.12 -24.97
CA GLU A 84 -2.76 3.98 -25.26
C GLU A 84 -1.48 3.16 -25.40
N LEU A 85 -1.27 2.18 -24.51
CA LEU A 85 -0.13 1.29 -24.57
C LEU A 85 -0.14 0.43 -25.84
N GLU A 86 -1.28 -0.17 -26.19
CA GLU A 86 -1.44 -0.94 -27.43
C GLU A 86 -1.18 -0.07 -28.67
N ARG A 87 -1.71 1.16 -28.70
CA ARG A 87 -1.44 2.11 -29.78
C ARG A 87 0.03 2.48 -29.86
N TRP A 88 0.68 2.71 -28.72
CA TRP A 88 2.10 3.01 -28.68
C TRP A 88 2.93 1.84 -29.19
N GLN A 89 2.63 0.60 -28.76
CA GLN A 89 3.32 -0.60 -29.21
C GLN A 89 3.19 -0.81 -30.72
N ALA A 90 1.98 -0.67 -31.27
CA ALA A 90 1.74 -0.80 -32.71
C ALA A 90 2.49 0.28 -33.53
N GLY A 91 2.71 1.46 -32.96
CA GLY A 91 3.50 2.52 -33.61
C GLY A 91 5.02 2.37 -33.49
N HIS A 92 5.51 1.48 -32.61
CA HIS A 92 6.93 1.36 -32.25
C HIS A 92 7.44 -0.09 -32.32
N GLU A 93 6.90 -0.91 -33.23
CA GLU A 93 7.28 -2.32 -33.36
C GLU A 93 8.79 -2.51 -33.55
N SER A 94 9.43 -1.68 -34.36
CA SER A 94 10.89 -1.72 -34.58
C SER A 94 11.69 -1.49 -33.30
N VAL A 95 11.21 -0.66 -32.39
CA VAL A 95 11.84 -0.40 -31.09
C VAL A 95 11.70 -1.61 -30.18
N LEU A 96 10.54 -2.26 -30.17
CA LEU A 96 10.31 -3.48 -29.38
C LEU A 96 11.20 -4.64 -29.87
N ASP A 97 11.40 -4.75 -31.18
CA ASP A 97 12.24 -5.76 -31.80
C ASP A 97 13.72 -5.52 -31.53
N ALA A 98 14.17 -4.29 -31.74
CA ALA A 98 15.53 -3.88 -31.36
C ALA A 98 15.77 -4.07 -29.86
N SER A 99 14.77 -3.81 -29.01
CA SER A 99 14.86 -4.02 -27.56
C SER A 99 15.02 -5.49 -27.20
N ARG A 100 14.31 -6.41 -27.89
CA ARG A 100 14.46 -7.86 -27.70
C ARG A 100 15.84 -8.35 -28.09
N GLU A 101 16.31 -7.94 -29.27
CA GLU A 101 17.64 -8.32 -29.74
C GLU A 101 18.74 -7.76 -28.81
N THR A 102 18.61 -6.48 -28.44
CA THR A 102 19.53 -5.82 -27.51
C THR A 102 19.52 -6.48 -26.14
N LEU A 103 18.35 -6.86 -25.62
CA LEU A 103 18.22 -7.55 -24.34
C LEU A 103 19.05 -8.84 -24.33
N GLY A 104 18.89 -9.70 -25.35
CA GLY A 104 19.64 -10.96 -25.42
C GLY A 104 21.16 -10.74 -25.50
N ARG A 105 21.61 -9.74 -26.27
CA ARG A 105 23.03 -9.36 -26.32
C ARG A 105 23.53 -8.82 -24.98
N LEU A 106 22.73 -8.01 -24.31
CA LEU A 106 23.07 -7.39 -23.04
C LEU A 106 23.10 -8.41 -21.89
N GLU A 107 22.24 -9.41 -21.92
CA GLU A 107 22.27 -10.56 -20.99
C GLU A 107 23.56 -11.38 -21.15
N GLN A 108 24.05 -11.56 -22.38
CA GLN A 108 25.34 -12.20 -22.62
C GLN A 108 26.49 -11.38 -22.04
N VAL A 109 26.49 -10.05 -22.24
CA VAL A 109 27.50 -9.15 -21.64
C VAL A 109 27.43 -9.20 -20.11
N HIS A 110 26.22 -9.25 -19.54
CA HIS A 110 26.03 -9.35 -18.09
C HIS A 110 26.56 -10.67 -17.54
N ALA A 111 26.28 -11.79 -18.20
CA ALA A 111 26.82 -13.09 -17.82
C ALA A 111 28.35 -13.12 -17.90
N ALA A 112 28.95 -12.53 -18.95
CA ALA A 112 30.40 -12.43 -19.09
C ALA A 112 31.03 -11.62 -17.95
N LEU A 113 30.46 -10.45 -17.61
CA LEU A 113 30.92 -9.62 -16.50
C LEU A 113 30.84 -10.35 -15.16
N LEU A 114 29.75 -11.09 -14.92
CA LEU A 114 29.62 -11.92 -13.72
C LEU A 114 30.68 -13.02 -13.67
N GLY A 115 31.01 -13.63 -14.81
CA GLY A 115 32.08 -14.61 -14.92
C GLY A 115 33.45 -14.01 -14.58
N GLU A 116 33.78 -12.83 -15.11
CA GLU A 116 35.01 -12.10 -14.78
C GLU A 116 35.08 -11.75 -13.29
N MET A 117 33.96 -11.28 -12.71
CA MET A 117 33.87 -10.96 -11.29
C MET A 117 34.06 -12.20 -10.42
N ALA A 118 33.42 -13.31 -10.76
CA ALA A 118 33.55 -14.56 -10.03
C ALA A 118 34.99 -15.10 -10.08
N GLY A 119 35.64 -15.06 -11.25
CA GLY A 119 37.04 -15.44 -11.39
C GLY A 119 37.97 -14.56 -10.55
N TYR A 120 37.76 -13.25 -10.56
CA TYR A 120 38.54 -12.32 -9.74
C TYR A 120 38.39 -12.60 -8.24
N VAL A 121 37.16 -12.87 -7.76
CA VAL A 121 36.91 -13.21 -6.36
C VAL A 121 37.62 -14.51 -5.99
N GLU A 122 37.52 -15.55 -6.80
CA GLU A 122 38.20 -16.84 -6.55
C GLU A 122 39.71 -16.66 -6.39
N GLU A 123 40.33 -15.91 -7.30
CA GLU A 123 41.78 -15.68 -7.32
C GLU A 123 42.27 -14.76 -6.19
N ASN A 124 41.42 -13.87 -5.66
CA ASN A 124 41.83 -12.81 -4.72
C ASN A 124 41.09 -12.83 -3.39
N HIS A 125 40.34 -13.89 -3.06
CA HIS A 125 39.43 -13.94 -1.92
C HIS A 125 40.11 -13.59 -0.57
N GLU A 126 41.32 -14.11 -0.31
CA GLU A 126 42.05 -13.82 0.93
C GLU A 126 42.37 -12.32 1.05
N ASN A 127 42.88 -11.72 -0.03
CA ASN A 127 43.19 -10.29 -0.08
C ASN A 127 41.93 -9.41 0.06
N LEU A 128 40.80 -9.86 -0.47
CA LEU A 128 39.51 -9.15 -0.36
C LEU A 128 38.95 -9.16 1.07
N LEU A 129 39.23 -10.22 1.84
CA LEU A 129 38.80 -10.32 3.24
C LEU A 129 39.69 -9.49 4.18
N GLU A 130 40.98 -9.40 3.88
CA GLU A 130 41.97 -8.79 4.77
C GLU A 130 42.27 -7.32 4.46
N GLY A 131 42.02 -6.85 3.24
CA GLY A 131 42.47 -5.54 2.76
C GLY A 131 41.38 -4.61 2.22
N ASP A 132 41.16 -3.47 2.91
CA ASP A 132 40.24 -2.41 2.48
C ASP A 132 40.57 -1.85 1.09
N PHE A 133 41.86 -1.81 0.73
CA PHE A 133 42.30 -1.36 -0.59
C PHE A 133 41.85 -2.33 -1.70
N SER A 134 42.06 -3.63 -1.51
CA SER A 134 41.67 -4.66 -2.48
C SER A 134 40.15 -4.74 -2.64
N LEU A 135 39.40 -4.56 -1.55
CA LEU A 135 37.94 -4.48 -1.60
C LEU A 135 37.45 -3.23 -2.34
N THR A 136 38.07 -2.08 -2.10
CA THR A 136 37.72 -0.83 -2.79
C THR A 136 38.00 -0.94 -4.29
N ASP A 137 39.17 -1.46 -4.68
CA ASP A 137 39.50 -1.70 -6.09
C ASP A 137 38.53 -2.66 -6.77
N PHE A 138 38.13 -3.74 -6.08
CA PHE A 138 37.10 -4.65 -6.56
C PHE A 138 35.75 -3.94 -6.81
N VAL A 139 35.29 -3.16 -5.85
CA VAL A 139 34.04 -2.40 -5.96
C VAL A 139 34.13 -1.38 -7.10
N ASP A 140 35.23 -0.66 -7.25
CA ASP A 140 35.42 0.33 -8.32
C ASP A 140 35.48 -0.34 -9.70
N ARG A 141 36.06 -1.54 -9.79
CA ARG A 141 36.17 -2.30 -11.03
C ARG A 141 34.84 -2.88 -11.51
N PHE A 142 34.06 -3.49 -10.61
CA PHE A 142 32.85 -4.24 -10.98
C PHE A 142 31.53 -3.53 -10.64
N GLY A 143 31.49 -2.78 -9.53
CA GLY A 143 30.28 -2.18 -8.97
C GLY A 143 29.56 -1.25 -9.94
N PRO A 144 30.18 -0.16 -10.44
CA PRO A 144 29.53 0.78 -11.36
C PRO A 144 29.02 0.11 -12.64
N ARG A 145 29.83 -0.80 -13.21
CA ARG A 145 29.47 -1.53 -14.44
C ARG A 145 28.26 -2.42 -14.23
N LEU A 146 28.24 -3.18 -13.15
CA LEU A 146 27.13 -4.09 -12.82
C LEU A 146 25.84 -3.30 -12.53
N ALA A 147 25.92 -2.20 -11.78
CA ALA A 147 24.79 -1.34 -11.48
C ALA A 147 24.17 -0.72 -12.75
N HIS A 148 25.00 -0.18 -13.63
CA HIS A 148 24.53 0.37 -14.90
C HIS A 148 23.90 -0.70 -15.80
N LEU A 149 24.53 -1.87 -15.90
CA LEU A 149 24.04 -2.96 -16.72
C LEU A 149 22.69 -3.50 -16.22
N ASN A 150 22.55 -3.65 -14.91
CA ASN A 150 21.27 -4.00 -14.27
C ASN A 150 20.18 -2.97 -14.55
N THR A 151 20.52 -1.68 -14.55
CA THR A 151 19.57 -0.60 -14.85
C THR A 151 19.11 -0.68 -16.31
N MET A 152 20.03 -0.89 -17.26
CA MET A 152 19.70 -1.06 -18.67
C MET A 152 18.81 -2.30 -18.90
N LEU A 153 19.12 -3.43 -18.27
CA LEU A 153 18.30 -4.64 -18.33
C LEU A 153 16.90 -4.41 -17.73
N ALA A 154 16.79 -3.69 -16.62
CA ALA A 154 15.51 -3.36 -16.00
C ALA A 154 14.60 -2.52 -16.93
N VAL A 155 15.18 -1.63 -17.73
CA VAL A 155 14.45 -0.84 -18.74
C VAL A 155 14.07 -1.68 -19.95
N LEU A 156 14.96 -2.54 -20.45
CA LEU A 156 14.75 -3.32 -21.67
C LEU A 156 13.79 -4.51 -21.49
N ARG A 157 13.78 -5.15 -20.31
CA ARG A 157 12.94 -6.34 -20.05
C ARG A 157 11.44 -6.11 -20.29
N PRO A 158 10.80 -5.06 -19.73
CA PRO A 158 9.39 -4.78 -20.01
C PRO A 158 9.11 -4.54 -21.49
N LEU A 159 10.02 -3.85 -22.19
CA LEU A 159 9.89 -3.55 -23.62
C LEU A 159 9.99 -4.82 -24.47
N ALA A 160 10.88 -5.74 -24.13
CA ALA A 160 11.01 -7.02 -24.83
C ALA A 160 9.79 -7.95 -24.62
N VAL A 161 9.12 -7.85 -23.47
CA VAL A 161 7.90 -8.63 -23.16
C VAL A 161 6.65 -7.99 -23.77
N ALA A 162 6.61 -6.67 -23.96
CA ALA A 162 5.45 -5.94 -24.46
C ALA A 162 4.89 -6.46 -25.81
N ARG A 163 5.74 -7.00 -26.70
CA ARG A 163 5.29 -7.61 -27.97
C ARG A 163 4.65 -9.00 -27.81
N GLN A 164 4.77 -9.67 -26.66
CA GLN A 164 4.16 -10.98 -26.42
C GLN A 164 2.65 -10.85 -26.13
N LYS A 165 1.86 -10.40 -27.11
CA LYS A 165 0.43 -10.73 -27.12
C LYS A 165 0.31 -12.16 -27.65
N PRO A 166 -0.22 -13.12 -26.88
CA PRO A 166 -0.49 -14.45 -27.39
C PRO A 166 -1.56 -14.34 -28.46
N GLU A 167 -1.30 -14.87 -29.65
CA GLU A 167 -2.38 -15.22 -30.56
C GLU A 167 -3.19 -16.34 -29.90
N GLY A 168 -4.42 -16.01 -29.49
CA GLY A 168 -5.38 -16.91 -28.87
C GLY A 168 -6.76 -16.27 -28.88
#